data_AF-A0A2E0XLQ0-F1
#
_entry.id   AF-A0A2E0XLQ0-F1
#
_cell.length_a   1.000
_cell.length_b   1.000
_cell.length_c   1.000
_cell.angle_alpha   90.00
_cell.angle_beta   90.00
_cell.angle_gamma   90.00
#
_symmetry.space_group_name_H-M   'P 1'
#
loop_
_entity.id
_entity.type
_entity.pdbx_description
1 polymer ?
#
loop_
_entity_poly.entity_id
_entity_poly.type
_entity_poly.pdbx_seq_one_letter_code
_entity_poly.pdbx_strand_id
1 'polypeptide(L)'
;MHGQSEETVGTNPVSSYFRFARESALVDFAGHQGNDFQITKEVWQEIRQQANRQNDPGRFVAYVGWEWSGNTPVGGDHNVYYPGEDGPLHRSSHVLINDKSDAATDCAHVTDLYRALANVDALLVPHVGGRYANLNWHDPNLEAVIEVYSEWGEFE
;
A
#
# COMPACT_ATOMS: atom_id res chain seq x y z
N MET A 1 3.92 -6.90 -6.27
CA MET A 1 4.02 -6.08 -5.04
C MET A 1 2.73 -5.37 -4.69
N HIS A 2 1.82 -5.19 -5.66
CA HIS A 2 0.50 -4.59 -5.48
C HIS A 2 -0.56 -5.67 -5.65
N GLY A 3 -1.33 -5.99 -4.61
CA GLY A 3 -2.44 -6.93 -4.73
C GLY A 3 -3.36 -6.86 -3.52
N GLN A 4 -4.66 -6.65 -3.77
CA GLN A 4 -5.65 -6.31 -2.76
C GLN A 4 -6.48 -7.54 -2.30
N SER A 5 -7.09 -7.47 -1.11
CA SER A 5 -7.99 -8.51 -0.55
C SER A 5 -9.34 -7.91 -0.07
N GLU A 6 -10.27 -8.72 0.46
CA GLU A 6 -11.69 -8.35 0.71
C GLU A 6 -11.90 -7.12 1.58
N GLU A 7 -10.93 -6.85 2.44
CA GLU A 7 -10.89 -5.67 3.30
C GLU A 7 -10.79 -4.35 2.48
N THR A 8 -10.62 -4.44 1.16
CA THR A 8 -10.67 -3.32 0.22
C THR A 8 -11.49 -3.66 -1.03
N VAL A 9 -10.97 -4.49 -1.95
CA VAL A 9 -11.62 -4.84 -3.22
C VAL A 9 -11.56 -6.35 -3.56
N GLY A 10 -10.83 -7.16 -2.78
CA GLY A 10 -10.71 -8.61 -3.03
C GLY A 10 -11.84 -9.46 -2.41
N THR A 11 -11.61 -10.77 -2.24
CA THR A 11 -12.65 -11.73 -1.80
C THR A 11 -12.26 -12.58 -0.60
N ASN A 12 -11.01 -12.49 -0.14
CA ASN A 12 -10.47 -13.28 0.97
C ASN A 12 -9.77 -12.40 2.03
N PRO A 13 -9.54 -12.91 3.26
CA PRO A 13 -8.85 -12.17 4.31
C PRO A 13 -7.38 -11.83 3.99
N VAL A 14 -6.81 -10.78 4.60
CA VAL A 14 -5.39 -10.40 4.48
C VAL A 14 -4.45 -11.60 4.79
N SER A 15 -4.82 -12.43 5.76
CA SER A 15 -4.06 -13.64 6.10
C SER A 15 -4.00 -14.67 4.97
N SER A 16 -5.09 -14.85 4.22
CA SER A 16 -5.12 -15.76 3.06
C SER A 16 -4.23 -15.23 1.93
N TYR A 17 -4.24 -13.91 1.70
CA TYR A 17 -3.39 -13.26 0.71
C TYR A 17 -1.89 -13.55 0.94
N PHE A 18 -1.38 -13.24 2.14
CA PHE A 18 0.04 -13.46 2.44
C PHE A 18 0.40 -14.95 2.48
N ARG A 19 -0.51 -15.81 2.94
CA ARG A 19 -0.26 -17.26 2.96
C ARG A 19 -0.14 -17.81 1.55
N PHE A 20 -1.06 -17.43 0.66
CA PHE A 20 -1.01 -17.85 -0.74
C PHE A 20 0.29 -17.37 -1.40
N ALA A 21 0.67 -16.11 -1.20
CA ALA A 21 1.92 -15.57 -1.72
C ALA A 21 3.14 -16.40 -1.28
N ARG A 22 3.21 -16.71 0.02
CA ARG A 22 4.33 -17.44 0.64
C ARG A 22 4.40 -18.92 0.27
N GLU A 23 3.25 -19.59 0.16
CA GLU A 23 3.19 -21.05 0.08
C GLU A 23 2.88 -21.59 -1.32
N SER A 24 2.21 -20.79 -2.16
CA SER A 24 1.63 -21.29 -3.42
C SER A 24 1.99 -20.46 -4.65
N ALA A 25 2.15 -19.14 -4.51
CA ALA A 25 2.30 -18.25 -5.66
C ALA A 25 3.71 -18.26 -6.30
N LEU A 26 4.67 -18.95 -5.69
CA LEU A 26 6.08 -19.01 -6.14
C LEU A 26 6.73 -17.61 -6.26
N VAL A 27 6.38 -16.70 -5.34
CA VAL A 27 6.97 -15.36 -5.24
C VAL A 27 7.82 -15.22 -3.98
N ASP A 28 8.86 -14.41 -4.07
CA ASP A 28 9.76 -14.14 -2.94
C ASP A 28 9.26 -12.99 -2.05
N PHE A 29 8.34 -12.15 -2.55
CA PHE A 29 7.85 -10.98 -1.81
C PHE A 29 6.41 -10.58 -2.18
N ALA A 30 5.68 -10.00 -1.23
CA ALA A 30 4.30 -9.53 -1.41
C ALA A 30 3.94 -8.32 -0.53
N GLY A 31 2.87 -7.61 -0.89
CA GLY A 31 2.30 -6.49 -0.14
C GLY A 31 0.83 -6.27 -0.51
N HIS A 32 -0.03 -6.11 0.50
CA HIS A 32 -1.49 -6.08 0.35
C HIS A 32 -2.03 -4.80 -0.32
N GLN A 33 -1.34 -3.66 -0.20
CA GLN A 33 -1.57 -2.46 -1.00
C GLN A 33 -3.05 -2.06 -1.22
N GLY A 34 -3.87 -2.17 -0.18
CA GLY A 34 -5.27 -1.73 -0.21
C GLY A 34 -5.39 -0.20 -0.36
N ASN A 35 -6.46 0.28 -1.00
CA ASN A 35 -6.68 1.72 -1.14
C ASN A 35 -6.89 2.39 0.23
N ASP A 36 -6.12 3.45 0.48
CA ASP A 36 -6.07 4.14 1.78
C ASP A 36 -7.42 4.60 2.35
N PHE A 37 -8.31 5.09 1.49
CA PHE A 37 -9.62 5.58 1.85
C PHE A 37 -10.60 4.45 2.20
N GLN A 38 -10.19 3.18 2.08
CA GLN A 38 -10.93 1.98 2.52
C GLN A 38 -10.29 1.32 3.75
N ILE A 39 -9.04 1.65 4.09
CA ILE A 39 -8.33 1.07 5.24
C ILE A 39 -8.75 1.78 6.53
N THR A 40 -9.56 1.13 7.37
CA THR A 40 -9.81 1.58 8.75
C THR A 40 -8.59 1.35 9.64
N LYS A 41 -8.60 1.85 10.87
CA LYS A 41 -7.51 1.59 11.83
C LYS A 41 -7.38 0.12 12.16
N GLU A 42 -8.49 -0.59 12.29
CA GLU A 42 -8.54 -2.02 12.57
C GLU A 42 -7.95 -2.81 11.40
N VAL A 43 -8.31 -2.45 10.15
CA VAL A 43 -7.73 -3.06 8.95
C VAL A 43 -6.22 -2.77 8.87
N TRP A 44 -5.79 -1.55 9.19
CA TRP A 44 -4.35 -1.24 9.23
C TRP A 44 -3.61 -2.09 10.28
N GLN A 45 -4.19 -2.29 11.47
CA GLN A 45 -3.61 -3.21 12.45
C GLN A 45 -3.49 -4.64 11.90
N GLU A 46 -4.53 -5.14 11.24
CA GLU A 46 -4.53 -6.49 10.66
C GLU A 46 -3.46 -6.62 9.55
N ILE A 47 -3.34 -5.64 8.65
CA ILE A 47 -2.31 -5.63 7.59
C ILE A 47 -0.91 -5.71 8.22
N ARG A 48 -0.62 -4.87 9.21
CA ARG A 48 0.66 -4.89 9.91
C ARG A 48 0.90 -6.23 10.59
N GLN A 49 -0.08 -6.74 11.32
CA GLN A 49 0.04 -8.01 12.03
C GLN A 49 0.31 -9.17 11.08
N GLN A 50 -0.42 -9.25 9.97
CA GLN A 50 -0.29 -10.35 9.01
C GLN A 50 1.02 -10.26 8.23
N ALA A 51 1.42 -9.08 7.76
CA ALA A 51 2.70 -8.90 7.08
C ALA A 51 3.84 -9.39 7.99
N ASN A 52 3.90 -8.91 9.24
CA ASN A 52 4.93 -9.30 10.20
C ASN A 52 4.90 -10.79 10.56
N ARG A 53 3.71 -11.36 10.75
CA ARG A 53 3.55 -12.78 11.11
C ARG A 53 3.95 -13.72 9.97
N GLN A 54 3.73 -13.30 8.72
CA GLN A 54 3.94 -14.16 7.56
C GLN A 54 5.30 -13.97 6.91
N ASN A 55 5.99 -12.87 7.22
CA ASN A 55 7.39 -12.66 6.87
C ASN A 55 8.26 -13.86 7.33
N ASP A 56 9.10 -14.37 6.45
CA ASP A 56 9.96 -15.54 6.68
C ASP A 56 11.39 -15.18 6.26
N PRO A 57 12.21 -14.61 7.18
CA PRO A 57 13.53 -14.07 6.83
C PRO A 57 14.42 -15.08 6.09
N GLY A 58 14.91 -14.67 4.91
CA GLY A 58 15.73 -15.52 4.04
C GLY A 58 14.94 -16.41 3.09
N ARG A 59 13.60 -16.37 3.14
CA ARG A 59 12.71 -17.17 2.26
C ARG A 59 11.57 -16.36 1.64
N PHE A 60 10.94 -15.44 2.38
CA PHE A 60 9.81 -14.65 1.88
C PHE A 60 9.71 -13.31 2.62
N VAL A 61 9.52 -12.22 1.87
CA VAL A 61 9.33 -10.88 2.41
C VAL A 61 7.88 -10.43 2.30
N ALA A 62 7.24 -10.21 3.44
CA ALA A 62 5.90 -9.63 3.50
C ALA A 62 5.99 -8.16 3.92
N TYR A 63 5.79 -7.25 2.97
CA TYR A 63 5.86 -5.83 3.24
C TYR A 63 4.61 -5.30 3.93
N VAL A 64 4.83 -4.49 4.96
CA VAL A 64 3.81 -3.59 5.49
C VAL A 64 3.64 -2.45 4.49
N GLY A 65 2.40 -2.16 4.07
CA GLY A 65 2.18 -1.17 3.03
C GLY A 65 0.71 -1.00 2.65
N TRP A 66 0.45 0.03 1.86
CA TRP A 66 -0.88 0.48 1.47
C TRP A 66 -0.78 1.36 0.22
N GLU A 67 -1.86 1.44 -0.55
CA GLU A 67 -1.91 2.27 -1.75
C GLU A 67 -2.46 3.66 -1.43
N TRP A 68 -1.61 4.68 -1.52
CA TRP A 68 -2.06 6.07 -1.50
C TRP A 68 -2.82 6.39 -2.76
N SER A 69 -4.08 6.78 -2.58
CA SER A 69 -5.09 6.62 -3.63
C SER A 69 -5.67 7.96 -4.11
N GLY A 70 -4.80 8.94 -4.36
CA GLY A 70 -5.17 10.28 -4.79
C GLY A 70 -5.52 10.36 -6.28
N ASN A 71 -6.43 11.28 -6.64
CA ASN A 71 -6.75 11.56 -8.05
C ASN A 71 -5.51 11.93 -8.88
N THR A 72 -5.43 11.49 -10.15
CA THR A 72 -4.28 11.80 -11.03
C THR A 72 -3.87 13.30 -11.06
N PRO A 73 -4.80 14.27 -11.04
CA PRO A 73 -4.42 15.69 -10.97
C PRO A 73 -3.72 16.13 -9.67
N VAL A 74 -3.77 15.32 -8.61
CA VAL A 74 -3.08 15.59 -7.33
C VAL A 74 -1.95 14.61 -7.04
N GLY A 75 -1.61 13.74 -8.00
CA GLY A 75 -0.51 12.80 -7.89
C GLY A 75 -0.80 11.43 -8.49
N GLY A 76 -2.05 10.94 -8.43
CA GLY A 76 -2.37 9.57 -8.84
C GLY A 76 -1.85 8.51 -7.86
N ASP A 77 -2.16 7.25 -8.12
CA ASP A 77 -1.92 6.19 -7.13
C ASP A 77 -0.44 5.90 -6.90
N HIS A 78 -0.05 5.71 -5.63
CA HIS A 78 1.31 5.37 -5.21
C HIS A 78 1.26 4.27 -4.17
N ASN A 79 1.89 3.13 -4.46
CA ASN A 79 2.06 2.06 -3.48
C ASN A 79 3.14 2.47 -2.47
N VAL A 80 2.83 2.40 -1.18
CA VAL A 80 3.76 2.69 -0.08
C VAL A 80 4.19 1.37 0.57
N TYR A 81 5.50 1.18 0.74
CA TYR A 81 6.07 0.02 1.41
C TYR A 81 7.01 0.45 2.52
N TYR A 82 6.94 -0.24 3.65
CA TYR A 82 7.88 -0.11 4.75
C TYR A 82 8.75 -1.37 4.83
N PRO A 83 10.09 -1.27 4.85
CA PRO A 83 10.98 -2.41 5.01
C PRO A 83 10.96 -2.98 6.44
N GLY A 84 10.48 -2.19 7.41
CA GLY A 84 10.33 -2.60 8.80
C GLY A 84 8.95 -3.19 9.13
N GLU A 85 8.74 -3.46 10.41
CA GLU A 85 7.50 -4.07 10.93
C GLU A 85 6.33 -3.07 11.10
N ASP A 86 6.57 -1.78 10.88
CA ASP A 86 5.57 -0.72 11.06
C ASP A 86 5.87 0.51 10.17
N GLY A 87 4.86 1.36 9.99
CA GLY A 87 4.93 2.68 9.41
C GLY A 87 3.63 3.47 9.58
N PRO A 88 3.64 4.79 9.33
CA PRO A 88 2.43 5.61 9.40
C PRO A 88 1.45 5.30 8.25
N LEU A 89 0.17 5.61 8.45
CA LEU A 89 -0.85 5.59 7.40
C LEU A 89 -1.34 7.02 7.15
N HIS A 90 -0.98 7.59 6.00
CA HIS A 90 -1.30 8.97 5.61
C HIS A 90 -2.30 8.98 4.45
N ARG A 91 -3.60 8.91 4.73
CA ARG A 91 -4.60 8.74 3.66
C ARG A 91 -4.65 9.96 2.72
N SER A 92 -4.97 9.71 1.47
CA SER A 92 -5.37 10.71 0.48
C SER A 92 -6.68 11.38 0.88
N SER A 93 -7.57 10.63 1.52
CA SER A 93 -8.85 11.09 2.04
C SER A 93 -9.47 10.07 2.99
N HIS A 94 -10.26 10.54 3.94
CA HIS A 94 -11.18 9.69 4.70
C HIS A 94 -12.51 9.40 3.98
N VAL A 95 -12.69 9.65 2.68
CA VAL A 95 -14.02 9.66 2.02
C VAL A 95 -14.92 8.43 2.31
N LEU A 96 -14.38 7.21 2.46
CA LEU A 96 -15.15 6.01 2.84
C LEU A 96 -14.92 5.52 4.29
N ILE A 97 -14.18 6.27 5.11
CA ILE A 97 -13.91 5.95 6.52
C ILE A 97 -14.80 6.81 7.43
N ASN A 98 -15.55 6.18 8.34
CA ASN A 98 -16.41 6.90 9.29
C ASN A 98 -15.63 7.58 10.42
N ASP A 99 -14.60 6.91 10.98
CA ASP A 99 -13.71 7.52 11.97
C ASP A 99 -12.84 8.59 11.29
N LYS A 100 -12.92 9.84 11.75
CA LYS A 100 -12.14 10.98 11.23
C LYS A 100 -11.09 11.47 12.21
N SER A 101 -10.83 10.73 13.29
CA SER A 101 -9.97 11.22 14.37
C SER A 101 -8.50 11.39 13.97
N ASP A 102 -8.05 10.74 12.90
CA ASP A 102 -6.75 10.91 12.26
C ASP A 102 -6.82 11.67 10.91
N ALA A 103 -7.96 12.28 10.55
CA ALA A 103 -8.08 13.04 9.29
C ALA A 103 -7.14 14.27 9.20
N ALA A 104 -6.59 14.73 10.32
CA ALA A 104 -5.58 15.78 10.34
C ALA A 104 -4.22 15.32 9.77
N THR A 105 -3.99 14.01 9.63
CA THR A 105 -2.77 13.45 9.02
C THR A 105 -2.93 13.11 7.55
N ASP A 106 -4.09 13.41 6.94
CA ASP A 106 -4.33 13.19 5.52
C ASP A 106 -3.38 14.01 4.65
N CYS A 107 -2.93 13.40 3.55
CA CYS A 107 -2.09 14.01 2.53
C CYS A 107 -2.92 14.13 1.25
N ALA A 108 -3.50 15.31 1.00
CA ALA A 108 -4.42 15.52 -0.12
C ALA A 108 -3.72 15.58 -1.49
N HIS A 109 -2.42 15.85 -1.50
CA HIS A 109 -1.57 15.86 -2.69
C HIS A 109 -0.34 14.96 -2.47
N VAL A 110 0.19 14.35 -3.53
CA VAL A 110 1.36 13.45 -3.41
C VAL A 110 2.60 14.14 -2.83
N THR A 111 2.75 15.44 -3.08
CA THR A 111 3.82 16.24 -2.45
C THR A 111 3.63 16.44 -0.95
N ASP A 112 2.41 16.31 -0.43
CA ASP A 112 2.15 16.29 1.02
C ASP A 112 2.61 14.95 1.60
N LEU A 113 2.32 13.86 0.88
CA LEU A 113 2.79 12.52 1.22
C LEU A 113 4.32 12.45 1.25
N TYR A 114 5.00 13.00 0.23
CA TYR A 114 6.47 13.06 0.22
C TYR A 114 7.02 13.80 1.44
N ARG A 115 6.43 14.94 1.80
CA ARG A 115 6.86 15.70 2.98
C ARG A 115 6.61 14.95 4.29
N ALA A 116 5.50 14.22 4.38
CA ALA A 116 5.16 13.41 5.55
C ALA A 116 6.12 12.22 5.72
N LEU A 117 6.61 11.65 4.61
CA LEU A 117 7.47 10.46 4.59
C LEU A 117 8.97 10.76 4.42
N ALA A 118 9.37 12.03 4.29
CA ALA A 118 10.76 12.41 4.00
C ALA A 118 11.82 11.89 4.99
N ASN A 119 11.42 11.58 6.23
CA ASN A 119 12.30 11.01 7.26
C ASN A 119 11.83 9.62 7.74
N VAL A 120 10.96 8.98 6.95
CA VAL A 120 10.50 7.61 7.19
C VAL A 120 11.23 6.72 6.20
N ASP A 121 11.72 5.57 6.67
CA ASP A 121 12.27 4.55 5.78
C ASP A 121 11.13 3.91 5.01
N ALA A 122 10.84 4.45 3.82
CA ALA A 122 9.69 4.10 3.00
C ALA A 122 10.10 4.06 1.53
N LEU A 123 9.50 3.13 0.79
CA LEU A 123 9.56 3.06 -0.67
C LEU A 123 8.18 3.40 -1.23
N LEU A 124 8.13 4.38 -2.12
CA LEU A 124 6.96 4.70 -2.92
C LEU A 124 7.17 4.16 -4.33
N VAL A 125 6.13 3.52 -4.88
CA VAL A 125 6.13 3.00 -6.24
C VAL A 125 4.93 3.59 -6.97
N PRO A 126 5.13 4.52 -7.93
CA PRO A 126 4.05 5.08 -8.71
C PRO A 126 3.30 3.99 -9.49
N HIS A 127 1.97 4.00 -9.41
CA HIS A 127 1.06 3.03 -10.04
C HIS A 127 0.78 3.38 -11.51
N VAL A 128 0.64 2.38 -12.38
CA VAL A 128 0.33 2.58 -13.81
C VAL A 128 -1.05 2.06 -14.21
N GLY A 129 -1.66 1.17 -13.41
CA GLY A 129 -3.02 0.69 -13.64
C GLY A 129 -4.08 1.76 -13.36
N GLY A 130 -5.31 1.53 -13.85
CA GLY A 130 -6.50 2.32 -13.50
C GLY A 130 -6.26 3.83 -13.38
N ARG A 131 -6.25 4.33 -12.14
CA ARG A 131 -5.88 5.72 -11.80
C ARG A 131 -4.36 5.85 -11.68
N TYR A 132 -3.73 6.05 -12.83
CA TYR A 132 -2.28 6.17 -12.95
C TYR A 132 -1.69 7.36 -12.19
N ALA A 133 -0.45 7.17 -11.73
CA ALA A 133 0.41 8.18 -11.15
C ALA A 133 0.78 9.28 -12.16
N ASN A 134 0.72 10.53 -11.73
CA ASN A 134 1.15 11.68 -12.48
C ASN A 134 2.63 11.96 -12.25
N LEU A 135 3.45 11.51 -13.20
CA LEU A 135 4.91 11.58 -13.13
C LEU A 135 5.50 13.00 -13.27
N ASN A 136 4.66 14.05 -13.33
CA ASN A 136 5.14 15.42 -13.19
C ASN A 136 5.62 15.73 -11.76
N TRP A 137 5.16 14.96 -10.77
CA TRP A 137 5.69 14.99 -9.41
C TRP A 137 6.50 13.72 -9.17
N HIS A 138 7.66 13.89 -8.55
CA HIS A 138 8.59 12.81 -8.28
C HIS A 138 9.52 13.21 -7.14
N ASP A 139 9.71 12.31 -6.15
CA ASP A 139 10.76 12.44 -5.14
C ASP A 139 11.76 11.29 -5.30
N PRO A 140 12.99 11.56 -5.78
CA PRO A 140 13.98 10.51 -6.06
C PRO A 140 14.50 9.79 -4.80
N ASN A 141 14.26 10.33 -3.61
CA ASN A 141 14.64 9.65 -2.37
C ASN A 141 13.60 8.61 -1.92
N LEU A 142 12.35 8.77 -2.35
CA LEU A 142 11.24 7.88 -2.01
C LEU A 142 10.85 6.95 -3.16
N GLU A 143 11.09 7.36 -4.42
CA GLU A 143 10.60 6.68 -5.61
C GLU A 143 11.74 6.14 -6.49
N ALA A 144 12.40 5.08 -6.04
CA ALA A 144 13.51 4.49 -6.79
C ALA A 144 13.06 3.66 -8.01
N VAL A 145 11.80 3.22 -8.04
CA VAL A 145 11.25 2.33 -9.06
C VAL A 145 9.81 2.72 -9.40
N ILE A 146 9.34 2.29 -10.57
CA ILE A 146 7.96 2.49 -11.04
C ILE A 146 7.35 1.16 -11.46
N GLU A 147 6.04 1.00 -11.23
CA GLU A 147 5.31 -0.12 -11.81
C GLU A 147 5.21 0.03 -13.34
N VAL A 148 5.42 -1.05 -14.09
CA VAL A 148 5.35 -1.03 -15.56
C VAL A 148 4.20 -1.86 -16.12
N TYR A 149 3.50 -2.60 -15.26
CA TYR A 149 2.40 -3.48 -15.62
C TYR A 149 1.51 -3.73 -14.40
N SER A 150 0.19 -3.70 -14.60
CA SER A 150 -0.81 -4.00 -13.58
C SER A 150 -1.89 -4.90 -14.17
N GLU A 151 -2.22 -5.99 -13.48
CA GLU A 151 -3.22 -6.97 -13.87
C GLU A 151 -4.07 -7.37 -12.67
N TRP A 152 -5.36 -7.61 -12.92
CA TRP A 152 -6.32 -8.06 -11.92
C TRP A 152 -6.52 -9.56 -12.08
N GLY A 153 -6.14 -10.32 -11.05
CA GLY A 153 -6.30 -11.78 -11.01
C GLY A 153 -7.23 -12.22 -9.87
N GLU A 154 -7.89 -13.36 -10.05
CA GLU A 154 -8.67 -14.05 -9.02
C GLU A 154 -7.96 -15.37 -8.68
N PHE A 155 -7.87 -15.69 -7.39
CA PHE A 155 -7.24 -16.91 -6.90
C PHE A 155 -8.19 -17.57 -5.86
N GLU A 156 -8.56 -18.83 -6.08
CA GLU A 156 -9.37 -19.67 -5.16
C GLU A 156 -8.49 -20.53 -4.24
#